data_AF-A0AAV0U899-F1
#
_entry.id   AF-A0AAV0U899-F1
#
_cell.length_a   1.000
_cell.length_b   1.000
_cell.length_c   1.000
_cell.angle_alpha   90.00
_cell.angle_beta   90.00
_cell.angle_gamma   90.00
#
_symmetry.space_group_name_H-M   'P 1'
#
loop_
_entity.id
_entity.type
_entity.pdbx_description
1 polymer ?
#
loop_
_entity_poly.entity_id
_entity_poly.type
_entity_poly.pdbx_seq_one_letter_code
_entity_poly.pdbx_strand_id
1 'polypeptide(L)'
;MQLETALRMREEHDDDGKDRHSTVRRSTSRWSSASLYGASNYERWVKVVALGSLTVWMAFAFFFWRTNGTGAAQHVTGTSQLSLGDNTFPEETNFIAFGDFGTGNDSQRKVAGALEKFAATMDPPPAFVLSTGDQIYDQGIQSSADPLLSTNFEQMYTHPVLQVPWYVTIGNHDCEGSIDAMLQYAKKNDSLWYMPRRYYSVDRRVAPKTILRLVVIDACDLVCGREPRDIRCTERMIEQTSVATRQLQYEWLEQTLSAGKPVGVDQMWTIVMGHWGVYSFAGNADTPELIKTLDPMLKKYNVHAYFNGHDHSMQHIRKVDSTSSSVRNYFVSGAGGYEIHDLQPDARANPDLVHAAMTYGFMSVHVTSTTLRVQFVDNTSEILYTTDIRNK
;
A
#
# COMPACT_ATOMS: atom_id res chain seq x y z
N MET A 1 5.67 -48.17 -5.98
CA MET A 1 5.33 -49.18 -4.95
C MET A 1 4.63 -48.38 -3.86
N GLN A 2 3.32 -48.14 -4.05
CA GLN A 2 2.21 -48.88 -3.40
C GLN A 2 1.96 -48.30 -1.98
N LEU A 3 0.77 -47.87 -1.57
CA LEU A 3 -0.59 -48.26 -1.97
C LEU A 3 -1.60 -47.14 -1.60
N GLU A 4 -2.49 -46.83 -2.54
CA GLU A 4 -3.87 -46.41 -2.25
C GLU A 4 -4.71 -47.62 -1.83
N THR A 5 -5.87 -47.33 -1.22
CA THR A 5 -7.14 -48.06 -1.27
C THR A 5 -7.43 -49.13 -0.22
N ALA A 6 -8.50 -48.90 0.56
CA ALA A 6 -9.60 -49.85 0.80
C ALA A 6 -10.85 -49.02 1.16
N LEU A 7 -11.80 -48.84 0.23
CA LEU A 7 -12.93 -49.72 -0.12
C LEU A 7 -14.06 -49.65 0.94
N ARG A 8 -15.24 -49.08 0.63
CA ARG A 8 -16.34 -49.56 -0.25
C ARG A 8 -17.16 -50.73 0.33
N MET A 9 -18.44 -50.68 -0.07
CA MET A 9 -19.52 -51.69 -0.08
C MET A 9 -20.54 -51.50 1.05
N ARG A 10 -21.86 -51.49 0.78
CA ARG A 10 -22.67 -52.17 -0.25
C ARG A 10 -24.05 -51.45 -0.33
N GLU A 11 -24.69 -51.16 -1.47
CA GLU A 11 -25.43 -52.08 -2.40
C GLU A 11 -26.46 -52.94 -1.63
N GLU A 12 -27.75 -53.06 -1.93
CA GLU A 12 -28.54 -53.09 -3.18
C GLU A 12 -30.05 -53.02 -2.79
N HIS A 13 -30.92 -52.50 -3.66
CA HIS A 13 -32.00 -53.28 -4.29
C HIS A 13 -32.89 -52.42 -5.21
N ASP A 14 -32.94 -52.83 -6.48
CA ASP A 14 -33.90 -52.47 -7.52
C ASP A 14 -35.33 -52.94 -7.16
N ASP A 15 -36.37 -52.24 -7.66
CA ASP A 15 -37.26 -52.83 -8.69
C ASP A 15 -38.23 -51.81 -9.35
N ASP A 16 -38.32 -51.97 -10.67
CA ASP A 16 -39.38 -51.74 -11.65
C ASP A 16 -40.26 -50.46 -11.79
N GLY A 17 -40.36 -50.00 -13.06
CA GLY A 17 -41.67 -49.97 -13.72
C GLY A 17 -42.25 -48.66 -14.27
N LYS A 18 -41.73 -48.20 -15.43
CA LYS A 18 -42.43 -47.71 -16.64
C LYS A 18 -43.44 -46.53 -16.66
N ASP A 19 -43.16 -45.67 -17.66
CA ASP A 19 -44.05 -44.96 -18.61
C ASP A 19 -44.95 -43.78 -18.15
N ARG A 20 -44.67 -42.55 -18.64
CA ARG A 20 -45.35 -41.92 -19.81
C ARG A 20 -45.02 -40.42 -19.99
N HIS A 21 -44.92 -40.06 -21.27
CA HIS A 21 -44.75 -38.77 -21.97
C HIS A 21 -45.56 -37.56 -21.44
N SER A 22 -44.95 -36.36 -21.32
CA SER A 22 -44.83 -35.24 -22.29
C SER A 22 -45.98 -34.19 -22.21
N THR A 23 -45.69 -32.99 -21.68
CA THR A 23 -45.48 -31.68 -22.35
C THR A 23 -46.71 -30.89 -22.86
N VAL A 24 -46.76 -29.61 -22.44
CA VAL A 24 -46.98 -28.39 -23.25
C VAL A 24 -48.35 -27.62 -23.23
N ARG A 25 -48.22 -26.33 -22.82
CA ARG A 25 -48.79 -25.04 -23.31
C ARG A 25 -50.31 -24.72 -23.35
N ARG A 26 -50.61 -23.60 -22.68
CA ARG A 26 -50.97 -22.23 -23.18
C ARG A 26 -52.37 -21.98 -23.82
N SER A 27 -52.96 -20.86 -23.39
CA SER A 27 -53.72 -19.84 -24.16
C SER A 27 -55.26 -19.83 -24.08
N THR A 28 -55.86 -18.69 -23.69
CA THR A 28 -56.67 -17.72 -24.50
C THR A 28 -57.52 -16.82 -23.57
N SER A 29 -57.43 -15.47 -23.71
CA SER A 29 -58.38 -14.49 -24.32
C SER A 29 -59.52 -14.05 -23.36
N ARG A 30 -60.20 -12.90 -23.41
CA ARG A 30 -60.08 -11.46 -23.76
C ARG A 30 -61.43 -10.82 -23.29
N TRP A 31 -61.70 -9.53 -23.60
CA TRP A 31 -62.98 -8.75 -23.53
C TRP A 31 -63.07 -7.77 -22.34
N SER A 32 -62.83 -6.44 -22.54
CA SER A 32 -63.74 -5.33 -22.96
C SER A 32 -64.74 -4.92 -21.85
N SER A 33 -65.02 -3.67 -21.48
CA SER A 33 -65.06 -2.35 -22.16
C SER A 33 -65.35 -1.23 -21.11
N ALA A 34 -64.94 0.02 -21.39
CA ALA A 34 -65.56 1.34 -21.11
C ALA A 34 -66.41 1.57 -19.81
N SER A 35 -66.39 2.69 -19.07
CA SER A 35 -65.81 4.04 -19.22
C SER A 35 -66.13 4.88 -17.96
N LEU A 36 -65.36 5.96 -17.75
CA LEU A 36 -65.75 7.28 -17.19
C LEU A 36 -66.08 7.39 -15.69
N TYR A 37 -65.16 8.02 -14.94
CA TYR A 37 -65.33 9.31 -14.22
C TYR A 37 -64.28 9.41 -13.08
N GLY A 38 -63.36 10.38 -13.15
CA GLY A 38 -62.45 10.66 -12.03
C GLY A 38 -61.12 11.36 -12.33
N ALA A 39 -60.98 12.09 -13.44
CA ALA A 39 -59.71 12.72 -13.83
C ALA A 39 -59.53 14.19 -13.38
N SER A 40 -60.38 14.75 -12.51
CA SER A 40 -60.30 16.18 -12.15
C SER A 40 -59.76 16.51 -10.74
N ASN A 41 -59.59 15.51 -9.86
CA ASN A 41 -59.18 15.76 -8.48
C ASN A 41 -57.72 15.38 -8.18
N TYR A 42 -57.11 14.45 -8.92
CA TYR A 42 -55.74 14.00 -8.66
C TYR A 42 -54.69 15.04 -9.11
N GLU A 43 -54.84 15.65 -10.29
CA GLU A 43 -53.89 16.67 -10.77
C GLU A 43 -53.90 17.96 -9.95
N ARG A 44 -55.04 18.28 -9.31
CA ARG A 44 -55.17 19.45 -8.43
C ARG A 44 -54.47 19.21 -7.08
N TRP A 45 -54.50 17.98 -6.57
CA TRP A 45 -53.78 17.59 -5.35
C TRP A 45 -52.26 17.51 -5.56
N VAL A 46 -51.80 16.98 -6.69
CA VAL A 46 -50.35 16.92 -7.00
C VAL A 46 -49.74 18.31 -7.16
N LYS A 47 -50.47 19.28 -7.74
CA LYS A 47 -50.00 20.67 -7.89
C LYS A 47 -49.95 21.43 -6.55
N VAL A 48 -50.89 21.19 -5.63
CA VAL A 48 -50.89 21.83 -4.29
C VAL A 48 -49.77 21.28 -3.40
N VAL A 49 -49.49 19.96 -3.46
CA VAL A 49 -48.37 19.36 -2.71
C VAL A 49 -47.01 19.79 -3.29
N ALA A 50 -46.89 19.95 -4.62
CA ALA A 50 -45.66 20.43 -5.26
C ALA A 50 -45.35 21.92 -5.00
N LEU A 51 -46.37 22.78 -4.84
CA LEU A 51 -46.18 24.20 -4.49
C LEU A 51 -45.93 24.40 -2.98
N GLY A 52 -46.51 23.55 -2.13
CA GLY A 52 -46.21 23.51 -0.70
C GLY A 52 -44.80 23.01 -0.39
N SER A 53 -44.25 22.06 -1.15
CA SER A 53 -42.89 21.57 -0.95
C SER A 53 -41.83 22.55 -1.47
N LEU A 54 -42.10 23.29 -2.56
CA LEU A 54 -41.15 24.31 -3.07
C LEU A 54 -40.99 25.52 -2.13
N THR A 55 -42.06 25.93 -1.45
CA THR A 55 -42.02 27.07 -0.52
C THR A 55 -41.31 26.72 0.79
N VAL A 56 -41.45 25.48 1.27
CA VAL A 56 -40.69 24.95 2.41
C VAL A 56 -39.19 24.76 2.04
N TRP A 57 -38.89 24.34 0.82
CA TRP A 57 -37.50 24.24 0.34
C TRP A 57 -36.80 25.59 0.14
N MET A 58 -37.50 26.62 -0.37
CA MET A 58 -36.92 27.96 -0.50
C MET A 58 -36.75 28.65 0.85
N ALA A 59 -37.64 28.44 1.83
CA ALA A 59 -37.48 28.94 3.19
C ALA A 59 -36.32 28.26 3.93
N PHE A 60 -36.13 26.93 3.76
CA PHE A 60 -34.97 26.22 4.30
C PHE A 60 -33.65 26.70 3.68
N ALA A 61 -33.62 26.93 2.36
CA ALA A 61 -32.43 27.43 1.66
C ALA A 61 -32.07 28.87 2.08
N PHE A 62 -33.06 29.75 2.31
CA PHE A 62 -32.80 31.11 2.76
C PHE A 62 -32.38 31.21 4.23
N PHE A 63 -32.90 30.33 5.10
CA PHE A 63 -32.50 30.29 6.51
C PHE A 63 -31.09 29.71 6.67
N PHE A 64 -30.73 28.65 5.92
CA PHE A 64 -29.36 28.10 5.91
C PHE A 64 -28.32 29.06 5.30
N TRP A 65 -28.70 29.91 4.35
CA TRP A 65 -27.78 30.92 3.80
C TRP A 65 -27.54 32.10 4.77
N ARG A 66 -28.53 32.44 5.63
CA ARG A 66 -28.37 33.54 6.60
C ARG A 66 -27.75 33.16 7.95
N THR A 67 -27.74 31.87 8.33
CA THR A 67 -27.18 31.45 9.64
C THR A 67 -25.83 30.73 9.57
N ASN A 68 -25.27 30.46 8.38
CA ASN A 68 -23.92 29.90 8.22
C ASN A 68 -22.89 30.93 7.71
N GLY A 69 -22.85 32.08 8.39
CA GLY A 69 -21.61 32.84 8.48
C GLY A 69 -20.62 32.08 9.38
N THR A 70 -19.43 31.79 8.85
CA THR A 70 -18.28 31.13 9.50
C THR A 70 -18.42 29.63 9.79
N GLY A 71 -18.00 28.82 8.82
CA GLY A 71 -17.89 27.38 8.97
C GLY A 71 -17.56 26.70 7.64
N ALA A 72 -16.57 27.23 6.91
CA ALA A 72 -16.08 26.58 5.70
C ALA A 72 -15.45 25.23 6.09
N ALA A 73 -16.10 24.13 5.70
CA ALA A 73 -15.44 22.85 5.60
C ALA A 73 -14.27 23.01 4.63
N GLN A 74 -13.04 23.00 5.16
CA GLN A 74 -11.84 22.92 4.36
C GLN A 74 -11.84 21.57 3.63
N HIS A 75 -12.27 21.57 2.37
CA HIS A 75 -11.61 20.74 1.39
C HIS A 75 -10.14 21.14 1.42
N VAL A 76 -9.30 20.33 2.08
CA VAL A 76 -7.84 20.43 1.93
C VAL A 76 -7.50 19.88 0.55
N THR A 77 -7.85 20.62 -0.50
CA THR A 77 -7.04 20.65 -1.72
C THR A 77 -5.81 21.49 -1.39
N GLY A 78 -4.92 20.91 -0.57
CA GLY A 78 -3.62 21.47 -0.28
C GLY A 78 -2.70 21.24 -1.48
N THR A 79 -2.99 21.86 -2.62
CA THR A 79 -1.89 22.27 -3.50
C THR A 79 -1.19 23.38 -2.74
N SER A 80 -0.24 23.02 -1.89
CA SER A 80 0.77 23.98 -1.47
C SER A 80 1.39 24.48 -2.76
N GLN A 81 1.08 25.73 -3.13
CA GLN A 81 1.91 26.45 -4.07
C GLN A 81 3.28 26.50 -3.39
N LEU A 82 4.17 25.60 -3.81
CA LEU A 82 5.59 25.69 -3.54
C LEU A 82 6.00 27.08 -4.03
N SER A 83 6.13 28.01 -3.09
CA SER A 83 6.82 29.26 -3.29
C SER A 83 8.23 28.89 -3.74
N LEU A 84 8.44 28.99 -5.05
CA LEU A 84 9.71 28.79 -5.71
C LEU A 84 10.59 30.03 -5.42
N GLY A 85 11.13 30.09 -4.21
CA GLY A 85 12.31 30.89 -3.93
C GLY A 85 13.52 30.24 -4.59
N ASP A 86 14.21 30.99 -5.43
CA ASP A 86 15.38 30.59 -6.21
C ASP A 86 16.60 30.19 -5.35
N ASN A 87 17.35 29.20 -5.86
CA ASN A 87 18.79 28.91 -5.65
C ASN A 87 19.34 28.11 -4.45
N THR A 88 18.58 27.30 -3.72
CA THR A 88 19.17 26.34 -2.75
C THR A 88 18.57 24.93 -2.80
N PHE A 89 18.20 24.45 -3.99
CA PHE A 89 17.77 23.06 -4.14
C PHE A 89 18.98 22.15 -4.30
N PRO A 90 19.03 21.00 -3.61
CA PRO A 90 20.12 20.06 -3.81
C PRO A 90 20.00 19.48 -5.23
N GLU A 91 21.11 19.36 -5.95
CA GLU A 91 21.19 18.76 -7.30
C GLU A 91 20.81 17.27 -7.31
N GLU A 92 20.94 16.64 -6.16
CA GLU A 92 20.73 15.23 -5.91
C GLU A 92 20.28 15.00 -4.47
N THR A 93 19.60 13.89 -4.21
CA THR A 93 19.10 13.55 -2.87
C THR A 93 19.44 12.12 -2.54
N ASN A 94 19.89 11.90 -1.31
CA ASN A 94 20.07 10.59 -0.73
C ASN A 94 18.90 10.24 0.19
N PHE A 95 18.53 8.96 0.25
CA PHE A 95 17.62 8.42 1.26
C PHE A 95 17.96 6.96 1.56
N ILE A 96 17.39 6.44 2.66
CA ILE A 96 17.55 5.04 3.07
C ILE A 96 16.22 4.31 2.92
N ALA A 97 16.23 3.01 2.62
CA ALA A 97 15.06 2.14 2.67
C ALA A 97 15.38 0.85 3.43
N PHE A 98 14.58 0.51 4.44
CA PHE A 98 14.61 -0.77 5.15
C PHE A 98 13.40 -0.94 6.07
N GLY A 99 13.14 -2.17 6.50
CA GLY A 99 12.07 -2.50 7.44
C GLY A 99 12.46 -3.72 8.27
N ASP A 100 11.50 -4.25 9.01
CA ASP A 100 11.64 -5.54 9.69
C ASP A 100 12.78 -5.51 10.73
N PHE A 101 12.93 -4.36 11.40
CA PHE A 101 14.01 -4.11 12.34
C PHE A 101 13.61 -4.27 13.81
N GLY A 102 12.37 -3.95 14.18
CA GLY A 102 11.90 -3.59 15.53
C GLY A 102 11.94 -4.63 16.65
N THR A 103 12.95 -5.49 16.69
CA THR A 103 13.11 -6.62 17.61
C THR A 103 13.72 -6.25 18.96
N GLY A 104 14.43 -5.13 19.04
CA GLY A 104 15.21 -4.72 20.21
C GLY A 104 16.44 -5.60 20.48
N ASN A 105 16.79 -6.51 19.58
CA ASN A 105 17.85 -7.50 19.79
C ASN A 105 19.23 -7.02 19.26
N ASP A 106 20.24 -7.89 19.37
CA ASP A 106 21.61 -7.58 18.89
C ASP A 106 21.72 -7.45 17.38
N SER A 107 20.88 -8.15 16.61
CA SER A 107 20.85 -8.06 15.15
C SER A 107 20.39 -6.67 14.72
N GLN A 108 19.29 -6.17 15.29
CA GLN A 108 18.83 -4.81 15.05
C GLN A 108 19.89 -3.78 15.44
N ARG A 109 20.52 -3.92 16.62
CA ARG A 109 21.61 -3.03 17.06
C ARG A 109 22.77 -2.96 16.07
N LYS A 110 23.17 -4.10 15.49
CA LYS A 110 24.23 -4.14 14.47
C LYS A 110 23.83 -3.40 13.20
N VAL A 111 22.59 -3.60 12.73
CA VAL A 111 22.07 -2.88 11.55
C VAL A 111 22.00 -1.38 11.84
N ALA A 112 21.49 -0.97 13.01
CA ALA A 112 21.41 0.44 13.41
C ALA A 112 22.81 1.09 13.42
N GLY A 113 23.81 0.44 14.03
CA GLY A 113 25.19 0.96 14.03
C GLY A 113 25.81 1.05 12.63
N ALA A 114 25.55 0.06 11.76
CA ALA A 114 26.01 0.08 10.38
C ALA A 114 25.32 1.17 9.54
N LEU A 115 24.03 1.38 9.78
CA LEU A 115 23.22 2.41 9.16
C LEU A 115 23.74 3.81 9.52
N GLU A 116 23.98 4.08 10.80
CA GLU A 116 24.52 5.36 11.27
C GLU A 116 25.90 5.65 10.66
N LYS A 117 26.79 4.66 10.70
CA LYS A 117 28.14 4.77 10.12
C LYS A 117 28.10 5.02 8.61
N PHE A 118 27.26 4.30 7.88
CA PHE A 118 27.14 4.46 6.43
C PHE A 118 26.49 5.81 6.08
N ALA A 119 25.38 6.16 6.73
CA ALA A 119 24.67 7.40 6.50
C ALA A 119 25.54 8.64 6.76
N ALA A 120 26.44 8.59 7.74
CA ALA A 120 27.40 9.65 8.02
C ALA A 120 28.46 9.85 6.90
N THR A 121 28.62 8.89 5.98
CA THR A 121 29.50 9.00 4.81
C THR A 121 28.78 9.49 3.56
N MET A 122 27.45 9.60 3.57
CA MET A 122 26.68 10.04 2.43
C MET A 122 26.80 11.57 2.27
N ASP A 123 27.05 12.01 1.05
CA ASP A 123 27.05 13.42 0.66
C ASP A 123 26.17 13.59 -0.59
N PRO A 124 25.04 14.33 -0.52
CA PRO A 124 24.47 14.92 0.70
C PRO A 124 24.00 13.84 1.71
N PRO A 125 23.82 14.17 3.00
CA PRO A 125 23.25 13.22 3.96
C PRO A 125 21.84 12.78 3.55
N PRO A 126 21.35 11.63 4.05
CA PRO A 126 20.01 11.16 3.73
C PRO A 126 18.96 12.18 4.17
N ALA A 127 18.02 12.50 3.27
CA ALA A 127 16.95 13.48 3.52
C ALA A 127 15.73 12.87 4.21
N PHE A 128 15.57 11.54 4.13
CA PHE A 128 14.47 10.78 4.71
C PHE A 128 14.78 9.28 4.73
N VAL A 129 13.93 8.52 5.42
CA VAL A 129 13.94 7.04 5.43
C VAL A 129 12.61 6.52 4.89
N LEU A 130 12.66 5.48 4.07
CA LEU A 130 11.53 4.63 3.70
C LEU A 130 11.51 3.43 4.64
N SER A 131 10.60 3.45 5.62
CA SER A 131 10.42 2.34 6.54
C SER A 131 9.43 1.34 5.95
N THR A 132 9.92 0.16 5.54
CA THR A 132 9.16 -0.83 4.75
C THR A 132 8.27 -1.77 5.56
N GLY A 133 7.91 -1.38 6.78
CA GLY A 133 6.95 -2.08 7.65
C GLY A 133 7.59 -2.89 8.76
N ASP A 134 6.75 -3.41 9.65
CA ASP A 134 7.10 -4.13 10.88
C ASP A 134 8.03 -3.29 11.76
N GLN A 135 7.47 -2.20 12.27
CA GLN A 135 8.21 -1.19 13.02
C GLN A 135 8.65 -1.72 14.39
N ILE A 136 7.79 -2.53 15.03
CA ILE A 136 7.97 -3.08 16.37
C ILE A 136 7.41 -4.50 16.38
N TYR A 137 8.24 -5.46 16.78
CA TYR A 137 7.90 -6.87 16.87
C TYR A 137 7.47 -7.27 18.29
N ASP A 138 6.69 -8.34 18.48
CA ASP A 138 6.10 -9.24 17.46
C ASP A 138 4.64 -8.92 17.13
N GLN A 139 3.95 -8.06 17.87
CA GLN A 139 2.52 -7.78 17.64
C GLN A 139 2.25 -6.29 17.56
N GLY A 140 3.19 -5.56 16.93
CA GLY A 140 3.12 -4.11 16.80
C GLY A 140 3.01 -3.42 18.15
N ILE A 141 2.72 -2.12 18.10
CA ILE A 141 2.42 -1.34 19.30
C ILE A 141 0.94 -1.44 19.64
N GLN A 142 0.63 -1.47 20.93
CA GLN A 142 -0.76 -1.52 21.41
C GLN A 142 -1.31 -0.13 21.73
N SER A 143 -0.42 0.85 21.97
CA SER A 143 -0.78 2.24 22.22
C SER A 143 0.32 3.17 21.73
N SER A 144 0.01 4.46 21.57
CA SER A 144 1.04 5.46 21.22
C SER A 144 2.07 5.71 22.33
N ALA A 145 1.89 5.12 23.51
CA ALA A 145 2.82 5.17 24.64
C ALA A 145 3.42 3.80 24.96
N ASP A 146 3.37 2.86 24.00
CA ASP A 146 3.94 1.52 24.18
C ASP A 146 5.45 1.61 24.52
N PRO A 147 5.91 0.99 25.62
CA PRO A 147 7.30 1.09 26.04
C PRO A 147 8.29 0.51 25.00
N LEU A 148 7.85 -0.39 24.12
CA LEU A 148 8.69 -0.95 23.07
C LEU A 148 9.13 0.11 22.04
N LEU A 149 8.36 1.20 21.87
CA LEU A 149 8.78 2.33 21.03
C LEU A 149 10.09 2.92 21.53
N SER A 150 10.23 3.06 22.85
CA SER A 150 11.44 3.62 23.43
C SER A 150 12.64 2.71 23.20
N THR A 151 12.52 1.42 23.48
CA THR A 151 13.67 0.49 23.44
C THR A 151 14.03 0.02 22.04
N ASN A 152 13.04 -0.14 21.16
CA ASN A 152 13.22 -0.78 19.86
C ASN A 152 13.25 0.24 18.71
N PHE A 153 12.96 1.52 18.96
CA PHE A 153 13.02 2.57 17.94
C PHE A 153 13.74 3.84 18.43
N GLU A 154 13.18 4.53 19.43
CA GLU A 154 13.65 5.88 19.82
C GLU A 154 15.09 5.90 20.33
N GLN A 155 15.46 4.94 21.19
CA GLN A 155 16.84 4.80 21.67
C GLN A 155 17.75 4.08 20.67
N MET A 156 17.18 3.40 19.68
CA MET A 156 17.93 2.64 18.67
C MET A 156 18.50 3.55 17.57
N TYR A 157 17.76 4.59 17.18
CA TYR A 157 18.08 5.45 16.04
C TYR A 157 18.26 6.92 16.48
N THR A 158 19.23 7.17 17.36
CA THR A 158 19.44 8.51 17.98
C THR A 158 20.42 9.39 17.21
N HIS A 159 21.19 8.83 16.28
CA HIS A 159 22.23 9.59 15.58
C HIS A 159 21.63 10.78 14.79
N PRO A 160 22.25 11.98 14.81
CA PRO A 160 21.72 13.18 14.15
C PRO A 160 21.40 12.99 12.66
N VAL A 161 22.18 12.18 11.94
CA VAL A 161 21.98 11.89 10.51
C VAL A 161 20.67 11.15 10.21
N LEU A 162 20.10 10.47 11.21
CA LEU A 162 18.85 9.73 11.11
C LEU A 162 17.64 10.51 11.68
N GLN A 163 17.87 11.71 12.23
CA GLN A 163 16.82 12.63 12.71
C GLN A 163 16.13 13.36 11.55
N VAL A 164 15.66 12.57 10.59
CA VAL A 164 14.95 12.97 9.37
C VAL A 164 13.58 12.30 9.38
N PRO A 165 12.61 12.69 8.52
CA PRO A 165 11.32 11.99 8.49
C PRO A 165 11.46 10.54 7.99
N TRP A 166 10.79 9.61 8.66
CA TRP A 166 10.65 8.21 8.27
C TRP A 166 9.24 8.01 7.70
N TYR A 167 9.13 7.78 6.38
CA TYR A 167 7.86 7.39 5.77
C TYR A 167 7.56 5.96 6.14
N VAL A 168 6.50 5.76 6.92
CA VAL A 168 6.14 4.45 7.46
C VAL A 168 5.04 3.83 6.61
N THR A 169 5.23 2.57 6.22
CA THR A 169 4.16 1.66 5.79
C THR A 169 3.80 0.69 6.91
N ILE A 170 2.58 0.16 6.88
CA ILE A 170 2.09 -0.83 7.85
C ILE A 170 2.54 -2.22 7.43
N GLY A 171 3.20 -2.95 8.34
CA GLY A 171 3.50 -4.38 8.19
C GLY A 171 2.47 -5.32 8.80
N ASN A 172 2.66 -6.64 8.65
CA ASN A 172 1.70 -7.58 9.24
C ASN A 172 1.78 -7.60 10.77
N HIS A 173 2.97 -7.51 11.36
CA HIS A 173 3.12 -7.46 12.81
C HIS A 173 2.53 -6.15 13.36
N ASP A 174 2.68 -5.05 12.64
CA ASP A 174 2.02 -3.78 12.95
C ASP A 174 0.48 -3.89 12.92
N CYS A 175 -0.04 -4.63 11.93
CA CYS A 175 -1.47 -4.88 11.72
C CYS A 175 -2.06 -5.90 12.72
N GLU A 176 -1.24 -6.73 13.35
CA GLU A 176 -1.61 -7.52 14.53
C GLU A 176 -1.67 -6.68 15.81
N GLY A 177 -0.95 -5.56 15.81
CA GLY A 177 -1.02 -4.51 16.82
C GLY A 177 -2.20 -3.57 16.60
N SER A 178 -1.99 -2.30 16.90
CA SER A 178 -2.98 -1.26 16.69
C SER A 178 -2.50 -0.24 15.66
N ILE A 179 -3.13 -0.23 14.49
CA ILE A 179 -2.84 0.77 13.45
C ILE A 179 -3.23 2.18 13.93
N ASP A 180 -4.28 2.29 14.76
CA ASP A 180 -4.65 3.55 15.40
C ASP A 180 -3.56 4.04 16.36
N ALA A 181 -2.90 3.15 17.10
CA ALA A 181 -1.76 3.52 17.94
C ALA A 181 -0.58 4.06 17.11
N MET A 182 -0.29 3.47 15.95
CA MET A 182 0.74 3.99 15.02
C MET A 182 0.40 5.40 14.54
N LEU A 183 -0.84 5.61 14.11
CA LEU A 183 -1.32 6.93 13.67
C LEU A 183 -1.30 7.96 14.79
N GLN A 184 -1.53 7.56 16.04
CA GLN A 184 -1.42 8.44 17.20
C GLN A 184 0.04 8.73 17.55
N TYR A 185 0.94 7.75 17.46
CA TYR A 185 2.37 7.92 17.70
C TYR A 185 2.98 8.89 16.68
N ALA A 186 2.68 8.72 15.39
CA ALA A 186 3.14 9.58 14.30
C ALA A 186 2.67 11.05 14.40
N LYS A 187 1.64 11.34 15.22
CA LYS A 187 1.17 12.71 15.47
C LYS A 187 1.95 13.44 16.56
N LYS A 188 2.79 12.75 17.33
CA LYS A 188 3.62 13.41 18.35
C LYS A 188 4.64 14.32 17.67
N ASN A 189 4.91 15.47 18.27
CA ASN A 189 5.79 16.49 17.69
C ASN A 189 7.25 16.02 17.52
N ASP A 190 7.69 15.08 18.34
CA ASP A 190 9.03 14.50 18.38
C ASP A 190 9.11 13.15 17.67
N SER A 191 8.01 12.65 17.07
CA SER A 191 8.03 11.41 16.32
C SER A 191 8.77 11.59 14.99
N LEU A 192 9.67 10.65 14.68
CA LEU A 192 10.26 10.55 13.35
C LEU A 192 9.28 9.94 12.33
N TRP A 193 8.21 9.28 12.77
CA TRP A 193 7.27 8.60 11.89
C TRP A 193 6.37 9.62 11.18
N TYR A 194 6.52 9.70 9.86
CA TYR A 194 5.55 10.37 9.00
C TYR A 194 4.52 9.35 8.53
N MET A 195 3.34 9.37 9.17
CA MET A 195 2.22 8.48 8.84
C MET A 195 0.88 9.21 9.05
N PRO A 196 0.48 10.11 8.13
CA PRO A 196 -0.73 10.90 8.30
C PRO A 196 -2.02 10.07 8.17
N ARG A 197 -1.95 8.93 7.48
CA ARG A 197 -3.01 7.96 7.19
C ARG A 197 -2.40 6.58 6.98
N ARG A 198 -3.24 5.54 6.89
CA ARG A 198 -2.80 4.15 6.64
C ARG A 198 -2.09 3.99 5.29
N TYR A 199 -2.59 4.68 4.28
CA TYR A 199 -2.00 4.83 2.96
C TYR A 199 -2.06 6.31 2.57
N TYR A 200 -1.02 6.79 1.89
CA TYR A 200 -0.85 8.21 1.57
C TYR A 200 0.17 8.39 0.44
N SER A 201 0.23 9.60 -0.11
CA SER A 201 1.26 9.98 -1.08
C SER A 201 1.95 11.27 -0.66
N VAL A 202 3.22 11.39 -1.06
CA VAL A 202 4.05 12.57 -0.81
C VAL A 202 4.87 12.86 -2.06
N ASP A 203 4.78 14.09 -2.54
CA ASP A 203 5.68 14.61 -3.57
C ASP A 203 6.83 15.34 -2.88
N ARG A 204 8.05 14.81 -3.01
CA ARG A 204 9.28 15.44 -2.49
C ARG A 204 10.15 15.91 -3.64
N ARG A 205 10.66 17.13 -3.55
CA ARG A 205 11.70 17.60 -4.47
C ARG A 205 12.99 16.86 -4.16
N VAL A 206 13.63 16.33 -5.20
CA VAL A 206 14.87 15.54 -5.08
C VAL A 206 16.03 16.09 -5.91
N ALA A 207 15.72 16.93 -6.91
CA ALA A 207 16.67 17.68 -7.72
C ALA A 207 15.95 18.92 -8.32
N PRO A 208 16.67 19.87 -8.96
CA PRO A 208 16.04 20.99 -9.66
C PRO A 208 14.93 20.52 -10.61
N LYS A 209 13.73 21.09 -10.45
CA LYS A 209 12.50 20.73 -11.20
C LYS A 209 12.19 19.23 -11.25
N THR A 210 12.71 18.45 -10.30
CA THR A 210 12.54 17.01 -10.22
C THR A 210 11.91 16.65 -8.90
N ILE A 211 10.87 15.83 -8.94
CA ILE A 211 10.26 15.28 -7.73
C ILE A 211 10.36 13.74 -7.69
N LEU A 212 10.29 13.21 -6.49
CA LEU A 212 9.89 11.85 -6.19
C LEU A 212 8.46 11.89 -5.64
N ARG A 213 7.53 11.26 -6.36
CA ARG A 213 6.23 10.86 -5.84
C ARG A 213 6.39 9.51 -5.15
N LEU A 214 6.34 9.53 -3.82
CA LEU A 214 6.22 8.34 -2.99
C LEU A 214 4.73 8.05 -2.77
N VAL A 215 4.31 6.82 -3.07
CA VAL A 215 2.97 6.32 -2.78
C VAL A 215 3.09 5.17 -1.79
N VAL A 216 2.61 5.38 -0.56
CA VAL A 216 2.66 4.38 0.52
C VAL A 216 1.30 3.70 0.62
N ILE A 217 1.30 2.37 0.56
CA ILE A 217 0.09 1.53 0.60
C ILE A 217 0.03 0.74 1.91
N ASP A 218 -1.18 0.50 2.40
CA ASP A 218 -1.44 -0.44 3.47
C ASP A 218 -1.62 -1.84 2.87
N ALA A 219 -0.50 -2.54 2.73
CA ALA A 219 -0.47 -3.88 2.16
C ALA A 219 -1.21 -4.91 3.03
N CYS A 220 -1.32 -4.70 4.35
CA CYS A 220 -2.14 -5.57 5.21
C CYS A 220 -3.60 -5.55 4.75
N ASP A 221 -4.18 -4.37 4.51
CA ASP A 221 -5.55 -4.26 4.00
C ASP A 221 -5.71 -4.78 2.56
N LEU A 222 -4.69 -4.58 1.70
CA LEU A 222 -4.73 -5.11 0.34
C LEU A 222 -4.71 -6.64 0.26
N VAL A 223 -4.07 -7.30 1.22
CA VAL A 223 -3.98 -8.77 1.29
C VAL A 223 -5.10 -9.36 2.14
N CYS A 224 -5.38 -8.81 3.31
CA CYS A 224 -6.32 -9.38 4.29
C CYS A 224 -7.75 -8.86 4.16
N GLY A 225 -7.96 -7.69 3.55
CA GLY A 225 -9.29 -7.11 3.32
C GLY A 225 -10.06 -7.74 2.15
N ARG A 226 -9.88 -9.03 1.85
CA ARG A 226 -10.55 -9.74 0.74
C ARG A 226 -11.40 -10.90 1.26
N GLU A 227 -12.28 -11.39 0.39
CA GLU A 227 -13.01 -12.65 0.61
C GLU A 227 -12.74 -13.65 -0.55
N PRO A 228 -12.57 -14.95 -0.27
CA PRO A 228 -12.42 -15.53 1.07
C PRO A 228 -11.15 -15.02 1.77
N ARG A 229 -11.18 -14.98 3.11
CA ARG A 229 -10.03 -14.60 3.94
C ARG A 229 -8.83 -15.49 3.68
N ASP A 230 -7.66 -14.87 3.66
CA ASP A 230 -6.39 -15.55 3.45
C ASP A 230 -5.92 -16.20 4.75
N ILE A 231 -5.34 -17.40 4.67
CA ILE A 231 -4.85 -18.14 5.84
C ILE A 231 -3.68 -17.42 6.55
N ARG A 232 -2.98 -16.54 5.83
CA ARG A 232 -1.89 -15.73 6.37
C ARG A 232 -2.38 -14.59 7.27
N CYS A 233 -3.69 -14.31 7.29
CA CYS A 233 -4.27 -13.20 8.03
C CYS A 233 -4.84 -13.67 9.37
N THR A 234 -4.30 -13.15 10.48
CA THR A 234 -4.82 -13.44 11.81
C THR A 234 -6.13 -12.70 12.10
N GLU A 235 -6.83 -13.09 13.16
CA GLU A 235 -8.09 -12.47 13.58
C GLU A 235 -7.93 -10.95 13.79
N ARG A 236 -6.84 -10.51 14.42
CA ARG A 236 -6.56 -9.08 14.65
C ARG A 236 -6.32 -8.28 13.37
N MET A 237 -5.67 -8.89 12.38
CA MET A 237 -5.49 -8.27 11.07
C MET A 237 -6.84 -8.17 10.34
N ILE A 238 -7.67 -9.21 10.45
CA ILE A 238 -9.01 -9.26 9.85
C ILE A 238 -9.92 -8.19 10.45
N GLU A 239 -9.86 -7.95 11.77
CA GLU A 239 -10.63 -6.90 12.45
C GLU A 239 -10.30 -5.48 11.94
N GLN A 240 -9.07 -5.26 11.48
CA GLN A 240 -8.59 -3.97 11.01
C GLN A 240 -8.64 -3.80 9.49
N THR A 241 -9.26 -4.75 8.76
CA THR A 241 -9.30 -4.78 7.30
C THR A 241 -10.67 -5.25 6.77
N SER A 242 -11.05 -4.80 5.58
CA SER A 242 -12.35 -5.15 5.01
C SER A 242 -12.36 -5.08 3.48
N VAL A 243 -13.34 -5.74 2.86
CA VAL A 243 -13.57 -5.64 1.41
C VAL A 243 -13.79 -4.19 0.98
N ALA A 244 -14.49 -3.40 1.81
CA ALA A 244 -14.77 -2.00 1.52
C ALA A 244 -13.51 -1.13 1.58
N THR A 245 -12.70 -1.24 2.64
CA THR A 245 -11.44 -0.48 2.79
C THR A 245 -10.44 -0.84 1.70
N ARG A 246 -10.32 -2.14 1.39
CA ARG A 246 -9.47 -2.64 0.31
C ARG A 246 -9.87 -2.04 -1.05
N GLN A 247 -11.16 -2.02 -1.36
CA GLN A 247 -11.67 -1.45 -2.61
C GLN A 247 -11.37 0.05 -2.69
N LEU A 248 -11.65 0.81 -1.63
CA LEU A 248 -11.37 2.24 -1.56
C LEU A 248 -9.87 2.53 -1.72
N GLN A 249 -9.01 1.70 -1.16
CA GLN A 249 -7.57 1.86 -1.29
C GLN A 249 -7.10 1.65 -2.73
N TYR A 250 -7.60 0.63 -3.44
CA TYR A 250 -7.27 0.44 -4.87
C TYR A 250 -7.78 1.59 -5.75
N GLU A 251 -8.99 2.10 -5.49
CA GLU A 251 -9.53 3.26 -6.20
C GLU A 251 -8.68 4.50 -5.97
N TRP A 252 -8.30 4.76 -4.71
CA TRP A 252 -7.40 5.86 -4.36
C TRP A 252 -6.02 5.69 -5.00
N LEU A 253 -5.49 4.47 -5.03
CA LEU A 253 -4.19 4.17 -5.62
C LEU A 253 -4.23 4.44 -7.13
N GLU A 254 -5.28 4.03 -7.84
CA GLU A 254 -5.43 4.28 -9.27
C GLU A 254 -5.52 5.79 -9.56
N GLN A 255 -6.29 6.53 -8.77
CA GLN A 255 -6.38 7.99 -8.88
C GLN A 255 -5.01 8.66 -8.63
N THR A 256 -4.28 8.19 -7.64
CA THR A 256 -2.96 8.75 -7.28
C THR A 256 -1.91 8.46 -8.34
N LEU A 257 -1.87 7.24 -8.88
CA LEU A 257 -0.91 6.84 -9.91
C LEU A 257 -1.24 7.43 -11.29
N SER A 258 -2.52 7.67 -11.58
CA SER A 258 -2.94 8.32 -12.82
C SER A 258 -2.69 9.84 -12.84
N ALA A 259 -2.47 10.46 -11.68
CA ALA A 259 -2.14 11.87 -11.59
C ALA A 259 -0.79 12.16 -12.26
N GLY A 260 -0.79 13.08 -13.23
CA GLY A 260 0.43 13.51 -13.92
C GLY A 260 1.41 14.30 -13.02
N LYS A 261 2.48 14.77 -13.65
CA LYS A 261 3.46 15.66 -13.02
C LYS A 261 2.80 17.02 -12.68
N PRO A 262 3.04 17.59 -11.50
CA PRO A 262 2.60 18.94 -11.17
C PRO A 262 3.19 20.00 -12.13
N VAL A 263 2.54 21.16 -12.23
CA VAL A 263 3.05 22.29 -13.03
C VAL A 263 4.41 22.74 -12.50
N GLY A 264 5.37 22.96 -13.41
CA GLY A 264 6.74 23.37 -13.07
C GLY A 264 7.69 22.22 -12.70
N VAL A 265 7.22 20.97 -12.81
CA VAL A 265 8.04 19.76 -12.64
C VAL A 265 8.40 19.18 -14.01
N ASP A 266 9.69 19.15 -14.30
CA ASP A 266 10.23 18.60 -15.56
C ASP A 266 10.34 17.08 -15.47
N GLN A 267 10.72 16.54 -14.30
CA GLN A 267 10.91 15.10 -14.08
C GLN A 267 10.21 14.62 -12.80
N MET A 268 9.62 13.42 -12.85
CA MET A 268 8.95 12.80 -11.71
C MET A 268 9.30 11.33 -11.64
N TRP A 269 10.00 10.95 -10.58
CA TRP A 269 10.10 9.58 -10.14
C TRP A 269 8.80 9.18 -9.45
N THR A 270 8.36 7.95 -9.66
CA THR A 270 7.20 7.36 -8.97
C THR A 270 7.66 6.07 -8.30
N ILE A 271 7.63 6.05 -6.98
CA ILE A 271 7.92 4.88 -6.15
C ILE A 271 6.65 4.49 -5.40
N VAL A 272 6.36 3.20 -5.36
CA VAL A 272 5.34 2.64 -4.47
C VAL A 272 6.04 1.89 -3.34
N MET A 273 5.58 2.06 -2.11
CA MET A 273 6.09 1.36 -0.93
C MET A 273 4.94 0.68 -0.20
N GLY A 274 5.11 -0.59 0.12
CA GLY A 274 4.20 -1.38 0.95
C GLY A 274 5.01 -2.42 1.72
N HIS A 275 4.42 -3.12 2.68
CA HIS A 275 5.19 -4.10 3.44
C HIS A 275 5.33 -5.46 2.73
N TRP A 276 4.23 -6.00 2.21
CA TRP A 276 4.23 -7.30 1.53
C TRP A 276 4.84 -7.19 0.14
N GLY A 277 5.68 -8.14 -0.23
CA GLY A 277 6.27 -8.20 -1.57
C GLY A 277 5.23 -8.54 -2.64
N VAL A 278 5.24 -7.81 -3.76
CA VAL A 278 4.54 -8.30 -4.96
C VAL A 278 5.21 -9.58 -5.44
N TYR A 279 6.55 -9.54 -5.55
CA TYR A 279 7.40 -10.67 -5.86
C TYR A 279 8.45 -10.85 -4.77
N SER A 280 8.78 -12.09 -4.43
CA SER A 280 9.89 -12.43 -3.56
C SER A 280 10.38 -13.85 -3.82
N PHE A 281 11.68 -14.05 -3.72
CA PHE A 281 12.34 -15.34 -3.86
C PHE A 281 12.93 -15.87 -2.55
N ALA A 282 12.51 -15.31 -1.41
CA ALA A 282 12.85 -15.80 -0.08
C ALA A 282 11.57 -16.13 0.72
N GLY A 283 11.71 -16.84 1.84
CA GLY A 283 10.68 -16.94 2.89
C GLY A 283 9.21 -17.05 2.45
N ASN A 284 8.45 -15.98 2.57
CA ASN A 284 7.02 -15.88 2.27
C ASN A 284 6.69 -15.94 0.76
N ALA A 285 7.68 -15.74 -0.10
CA ALA A 285 7.59 -15.76 -1.55
C ALA A 285 6.61 -14.73 -2.13
N ASP A 286 6.25 -14.90 -3.40
CA ASP A 286 5.31 -14.06 -4.14
C ASP A 286 3.96 -13.90 -3.42
N THR A 287 3.35 -12.70 -3.50
CA THR A 287 1.98 -12.46 -3.01
C THR A 287 0.98 -12.47 -4.18
N PRO A 288 0.21 -13.55 -4.41
CA PRO A 288 -0.63 -13.69 -5.61
C PRO A 288 -1.68 -12.60 -5.77
N GLU A 289 -2.23 -12.11 -4.66
CA GLU A 289 -3.21 -11.01 -4.58
C GLU A 289 -2.65 -9.74 -5.23
N LEU A 290 -1.41 -9.41 -4.89
CA LEU A 290 -0.73 -8.20 -5.33
C LEU A 290 -0.25 -8.38 -6.77
N ILE A 291 0.22 -9.57 -7.15
CA ILE A 291 0.53 -9.89 -8.56
C ILE A 291 -0.73 -9.73 -9.43
N LYS A 292 -1.89 -10.16 -8.94
CA LYS A 292 -3.13 -10.11 -9.70
C LYS A 292 -3.68 -8.69 -9.86
N THR A 293 -3.56 -7.83 -8.85
CA THR A 293 -4.24 -6.53 -8.83
C THR A 293 -3.29 -5.34 -8.81
N LEU A 294 -2.24 -5.37 -7.99
CA LEU A 294 -1.29 -4.26 -7.85
C LEU A 294 -0.31 -4.21 -9.03
N ASP A 295 0.33 -5.32 -9.41
CA ASP A 295 1.33 -5.35 -10.50
C ASP A 295 0.80 -4.77 -11.83
N PRO A 296 -0.42 -5.08 -12.29
CA PRO A 296 -0.99 -4.46 -13.48
C PRO A 296 -1.11 -2.94 -13.39
N MET A 297 -1.40 -2.40 -12.19
CA MET A 297 -1.46 -0.95 -11.97
C MET A 297 -0.06 -0.33 -12.00
N LEU A 298 0.92 -0.95 -11.33
CA LEU A 298 2.32 -0.51 -11.36
C LEU A 298 2.85 -0.46 -12.80
N LYS A 299 2.49 -1.46 -13.61
CA LYS A 299 2.77 -1.51 -15.05
C LYS A 299 2.05 -0.40 -15.82
N LYS A 300 0.73 -0.27 -15.66
CA LYS A 300 -0.11 0.70 -16.39
C LYS A 300 0.38 2.14 -16.21
N TYR A 301 0.85 2.49 -15.02
CA TYR A 301 1.27 3.84 -14.66
C TYR A 301 2.79 4.03 -14.62
N ASN A 302 3.57 3.09 -15.14
CA ASN A 302 5.03 3.16 -15.23
C ASN A 302 5.70 3.50 -13.88
N VAL A 303 5.31 2.79 -12.82
CA VAL A 303 5.99 2.91 -11.52
C VAL A 303 7.44 2.44 -11.67
N HIS A 304 8.38 3.25 -11.19
CA HIS A 304 9.81 3.02 -11.41
C HIS A 304 10.37 1.93 -10.48
N ALA A 305 9.91 1.92 -9.24
CA ALA A 305 10.31 0.95 -8.23
C ALA A 305 9.18 0.68 -7.23
N TYR A 306 9.12 -0.57 -6.76
CA TYR A 306 8.35 -0.99 -5.59
C TYR A 306 9.33 -1.38 -4.47
N PHE A 307 9.20 -0.78 -3.29
CA PHE A 307 9.99 -1.15 -2.11
C PHE A 307 9.12 -1.85 -1.07
N ASN A 308 9.62 -2.95 -0.50
CA ASN A 308 8.92 -3.70 0.53
C ASN A 308 9.84 -4.36 1.56
N GLY A 309 9.24 -4.82 2.66
CA GLY A 309 9.86 -5.62 3.72
C GLY A 309 9.38 -7.06 3.67
N HIS A 310 8.92 -7.59 4.81
CA HIS A 310 8.21 -8.86 5.01
C HIS A 310 9.04 -10.13 4.81
N ASP A 311 9.82 -10.18 3.74
CA ASP A 311 10.84 -11.19 3.60
C ASP A 311 12.16 -10.68 4.13
N HIS A 312 12.69 -11.37 5.14
CA HIS A 312 13.85 -10.92 5.89
C HIS A 312 15.15 -11.14 5.13
N SER A 313 15.32 -10.35 4.07
CA SER A 313 16.38 -10.44 3.07
C SER A 313 16.50 -9.12 2.31
N MET A 314 17.57 -8.97 1.53
CA MET A 314 17.65 -7.92 0.52
C MET A 314 17.61 -8.52 -0.88
N GLN A 315 16.66 -8.10 -1.73
CA GLN A 315 16.50 -8.63 -3.09
C GLN A 315 16.25 -7.53 -4.11
N HIS A 316 16.80 -7.70 -5.31
CA HIS A 316 16.44 -6.93 -6.49
C HIS A 316 15.83 -7.86 -7.53
N ILE A 317 14.55 -7.64 -7.83
CA ILE A 317 13.78 -8.41 -8.80
C ILE A 317 13.39 -7.47 -9.94
N ARG A 318 13.52 -7.95 -11.18
CA ARG A 318 13.15 -7.19 -12.39
C ARG A 318 12.09 -7.94 -13.18
N LYS A 319 11.02 -7.23 -13.53
CA LYS A 319 9.99 -7.73 -14.47
C LYS A 319 10.07 -6.90 -15.75
N VAL A 320 10.51 -7.55 -16.82
CA VAL A 320 10.63 -6.94 -18.14
C VAL A 320 9.34 -7.19 -18.93
N ASP A 321 8.72 -6.12 -19.41
CA ASP A 321 7.58 -6.24 -20.30
C ASP A 321 8.04 -6.46 -21.74
N SER A 322 7.78 -7.66 -22.27
CA SER A 322 8.19 -8.05 -23.62
C SER A 322 7.56 -7.19 -24.73
N THR A 323 6.44 -6.51 -24.45
CA THR A 323 5.74 -5.70 -25.46
C THR A 323 6.12 -4.23 -25.47
N SER A 324 6.48 -3.65 -24.31
CA SER A 324 6.80 -2.21 -24.18
C SER A 324 8.27 -1.92 -23.87
N SER A 325 9.09 -2.96 -23.65
CA SER A 325 10.47 -2.81 -23.11
C SER A 325 10.54 -2.07 -21.77
N SER A 326 9.40 -1.86 -21.10
CA SER A 326 9.33 -1.28 -19.76
C SER A 326 9.87 -2.28 -18.75
N VAL A 327 10.61 -1.78 -17.76
CA VAL A 327 11.20 -2.58 -16.69
C VAL A 327 10.63 -2.09 -15.37
N ARG A 328 9.96 -3.00 -14.64
CA ARG A 328 9.55 -2.76 -13.26
C ARG A 328 10.58 -3.35 -12.32
N ASN A 329 10.98 -2.59 -11.31
CA ASN A 329 11.98 -2.99 -10.33
C ASN A 329 11.29 -3.19 -8.97
N TYR A 330 11.55 -4.31 -8.31
CA TYR A 330 11.06 -4.61 -6.97
C TYR A 330 12.27 -4.80 -6.06
N PHE A 331 12.25 -4.10 -4.94
CA PHE A 331 13.31 -4.12 -3.94
C PHE A 331 12.74 -4.61 -2.62
N VAL A 332 13.13 -5.81 -2.22
CA VAL A 332 12.84 -6.35 -0.89
C VAL A 332 13.96 -5.89 0.03
N SER A 333 13.65 -5.19 1.10
CA SER A 333 14.59 -4.62 2.07
C SER A 333 14.15 -4.91 3.51
N GLY A 334 13.82 -6.17 3.81
CA GLY A 334 13.34 -6.61 5.11
C GLY A 334 14.42 -7.18 6.04
N ALA A 335 15.70 -6.92 5.78
CA ALA A 335 16.79 -7.49 6.56
C ALA A 335 17.21 -6.62 7.77
N GLY A 336 16.29 -5.84 8.34
CA GLY A 336 16.61 -4.77 9.29
C GLY A 336 16.95 -5.22 10.71
N GLY A 337 16.62 -6.45 11.10
CA GLY A 337 16.89 -6.93 12.46
C GLY A 337 16.13 -8.18 12.90
N TYR A 338 15.10 -8.61 12.17
CA TYR A 338 14.43 -9.90 12.37
C TYR A 338 15.20 -11.07 11.72
N GLU A 339 14.85 -12.31 12.10
CA GLU A 339 15.48 -13.53 11.60
C GLU A 339 15.51 -13.61 10.07
N ILE A 340 16.73 -13.69 9.51
CA ILE A 340 16.96 -13.77 8.07
C ILE A 340 16.32 -15.02 7.47
N HIS A 341 15.54 -14.84 6.41
CA HIS A 341 14.94 -15.94 5.67
C HIS A 341 15.96 -16.65 4.77
N ASP A 342 15.62 -17.86 4.37
CA ASP A 342 16.32 -18.57 3.30
C ASP A 342 15.74 -18.22 1.93
N LEU A 343 16.55 -18.40 0.88
CA LEU A 343 16.05 -18.36 -0.49
C LEU A 343 15.18 -19.59 -0.78
N GLN A 344 14.14 -19.38 -1.58
CA GLN A 344 13.36 -20.45 -2.17
C GLN A 344 14.25 -21.37 -3.02
N PRO A 345 13.94 -22.67 -3.11
CA PRO A 345 14.61 -23.58 -4.03
C PRO A 345 14.66 -23.02 -5.45
N ASP A 346 15.79 -23.18 -6.12
CA ASP A 346 16.04 -22.72 -7.50
C ASP A 346 15.86 -21.22 -7.75
N ALA A 347 15.68 -20.39 -6.71
CA ALA A 347 15.52 -18.94 -6.83
C ALA A 347 16.59 -18.28 -7.70
N ARG A 348 17.87 -18.65 -7.50
CA ARG A 348 19.01 -18.10 -8.24
C ARG A 348 19.05 -18.51 -9.71
N ALA A 349 18.31 -19.55 -10.10
CA ALA A 349 18.16 -19.94 -11.51
C ALA A 349 17.11 -19.09 -12.24
N ASN A 350 16.25 -18.38 -11.50
CA ASN A 350 15.24 -17.52 -12.10
C ASN A 350 15.86 -16.19 -12.58
N PRO A 351 15.73 -15.84 -13.87
CA PRO A 351 16.36 -14.63 -14.42
C PRO A 351 15.74 -13.32 -13.90
N ASP A 352 14.54 -13.36 -13.32
CA ASP A 352 13.92 -12.18 -12.73
C ASP A 352 14.62 -11.77 -11.43
N LEU A 353 15.25 -12.71 -10.71
CA LEU A 353 16.04 -12.43 -9.52
C LEU A 353 17.44 -11.97 -9.91
N VAL A 354 17.65 -10.66 -9.89
CA VAL A 354 18.93 -10.04 -10.29
C VAL A 354 19.97 -10.18 -9.20
N HIS A 355 19.58 -9.96 -7.95
CA HIS A 355 20.46 -10.06 -6.81
C HIS A 355 19.66 -10.42 -5.56
N ALA A 356 20.29 -11.21 -4.68
CA ALA A 356 19.77 -11.53 -3.35
C ALA A 356 20.92 -11.65 -2.35
N ALA A 357 20.80 -10.93 -1.24
CA ALA A 357 21.69 -10.97 -0.10
C ALA A 357 20.90 -11.46 1.13
N MET A 358 21.32 -12.61 1.66
CA MET A 358 20.71 -13.25 2.84
C MET A 358 21.52 -12.89 4.07
N THR A 359 21.63 -11.59 4.32
CA THR A 359 22.33 -11.01 5.46
C THR A 359 21.59 -9.77 5.93
N TYR A 360 21.79 -9.41 7.19
CA TYR A 360 21.26 -8.18 7.77
C TYR A 360 21.80 -6.95 7.05
N GLY A 361 20.95 -5.94 6.87
CA GLY A 361 21.32 -4.75 6.13
C GLY A 361 20.14 -3.84 5.81
N PHE A 362 20.40 -2.89 4.91
CA PHE A 362 19.47 -1.88 4.44
C PHE A 362 19.85 -1.46 3.02
N MET A 363 18.99 -0.65 2.37
CA MET A 363 19.31 -0.05 1.09
C MET A 363 19.60 1.44 1.24
N SER A 364 20.63 1.91 0.55
CA SER A 364 20.84 3.33 0.31
C SER A 364 20.42 3.67 -1.11
N VAL A 365 19.81 4.85 -1.28
CA VAL A 365 19.31 5.31 -2.57
C VAL A 365 19.78 6.73 -2.85
N HIS A 366 20.40 6.91 -4.01
CA HIS A 366 20.84 8.20 -4.53
C HIS A 366 19.99 8.56 -5.75
N VAL A 367 19.39 9.76 -5.74
CA VAL A 367 18.44 10.21 -6.77
C VAL A 367 18.86 11.53 -7.37
N THR A 368 18.86 11.57 -8.71
CA THR A 368 19.07 12.75 -9.54
C THR A 368 17.86 12.95 -10.45
N SER A 369 17.92 13.91 -11.38
CA SER A 369 16.87 14.09 -12.40
C SER A 369 16.74 12.92 -13.38
N THR A 370 17.80 12.11 -13.56
CA THR A 370 17.84 11.05 -14.59
C THR A 370 18.18 9.66 -14.06
N THR A 371 18.75 9.56 -12.86
CA THR A 371 19.18 8.28 -12.26
C THR A 371 18.65 8.13 -10.85
N LEU A 372 18.14 6.93 -10.54
CA LEU A 372 17.87 6.42 -9.20
C LEU A 372 18.79 5.22 -8.99
N ARG A 373 19.84 5.40 -8.19
CA ARG A 373 20.82 4.37 -7.84
C ARG A 373 20.43 3.73 -6.51
N VAL A 374 20.31 2.41 -6.49
CA VAL A 374 20.05 1.63 -5.26
C VAL A 374 21.29 0.81 -4.93
N GLN A 375 21.72 0.83 -3.67
CA GLN A 375 22.80 0.00 -3.16
C GLN A 375 22.34 -0.83 -1.99
N PHE A 376 22.76 -2.10 -1.92
CA PHE A 376 22.48 -2.96 -0.78
C PHE A 376 23.68 -2.88 0.15
N VAL A 377 23.44 -2.53 1.40
CA VAL A 377 24.48 -2.29 2.40
C VAL A 377 24.25 -3.26 3.54
N ASP A 378 25.28 -4.01 3.92
CA ASP A 378 25.18 -4.97 5.01
C ASP A 378 25.37 -4.34 6.41
N ASN A 379 25.23 -5.16 7.45
CA ASN A 379 25.42 -4.76 8.84
C ASN A 379 26.89 -4.48 9.24
N THR A 380 27.82 -4.44 8.29
CA THR A 380 29.20 -3.97 8.47
C THR A 380 29.49 -2.67 7.71
N SER A 381 28.47 -2.13 7.04
CA SER A 381 28.51 -0.98 6.12
C SER A 381 29.21 -1.26 4.78
N GLU A 382 29.30 -2.53 4.36
CA GLU A 382 29.83 -2.90 3.05
C GLU A 382 28.73 -2.89 1.98
N ILE A 383 29.05 -2.35 0.79
CA ILE A 383 28.14 -2.36 -0.36
C ILE A 383 28.24 -3.73 -1.06
N LEU A 384 27.17 -4.50 -1.02
CA LEU A 384 27.08 -5.83 -1.64
C LEU A 384 26.66 -5.79 -3.10
N TYR A 385 25.85 -4.78 -3.45
CA TYR A 385 25.22 -4.67 -4.75
C TYR A 385 24.92 -3.20 -5.09
N THR A 386 24.94 -2.87 -6.37
CA THR A 386 24.55 -1.55 -6.89
C THR A 386 23.81 -1.71 -8.20
N THR A 387 22.72 -0.96 -8.38
CA THR A 387 21.98 -0.88 -9.64
C THR A 387 21.48 0.53 -9.90
N ASP A 388 21.37 0.89 -11.18
CA ASP A 388 20.89 2.19 -11.62
C ASP A 388 19.59 2.02 -12.43
N ILE A 389 18.52 2.67 -11.98
CA ILE A 389 17.30 2.86 -12.76
C ILE A 389 17.42 4.22 -13.45
N ARG A 390 17.15 4.26 -14.75
CA ARG A 390 17.20 5.49 -15.54
C ARG A 390 15.80 5.93 -15.95
N ASN A 391 15.50 7.20 -15.70
CA ASN A 391 14.31 7.86 -16.24
C ASN A 391 14.66 8.34 -17.66
N LYS A 392 13.94 7.85 -18.67
CA LYS A 392 14.22 8.12 -20.09
C LYS A 392 13.47 9.34 -20.61
#